data_AF-A0A445G8I5-F1
#
_entry.id   AF-A0A445G8I5-F1
#
_cell.length_a   1.000
_cell.length_b   1.000
_cell.length_c   1.000
_cell.angle_alpha   90.00
_cell.angle_beta   90.00
_cell.angle_gamma   90.00
#
_symmetry.space_group_name_H-M   'P 1'
#
loop_
_entity.id
_entity.type
_entity.pdbx_description
1 polymer ?
#
loop_
_entity_poly.entity_id
_entity_poly.type
_entity_poly.pdbx_seq_one_letter_code
_entity_poly.pdbx_strand_id
1 'polypeptide(L)'
;MCTPDTMDLIERLLAIPGKNTRRLIINLYCFKYRGVVEWDGMAFEKMNNLKRLIIESGSFTTGPKHLPNSLRVLEWWDYPSPSLPIDFHPKKLVKLELLAFCNCENLIKIHESVGFLDKLKILYADGCSKLTSFPPIKLTSLEELKLSYCGSLECFPKILGKMENVTSLDIKNTPIKELPSSIQNLTQLQRIKLKNGGIIQLPSSIFGMKELRYFIVKKCEGLLLSKENEGEAQMTSMVFRNPIDFLDLSHSNISGEFLLRGLPLFANVKELHLRGDDFTILPACIKELQFLKEIYFEVCENLKKIRGIPPNLEILCELHEADGYKLFRLPGPSIPEWFEHCINGSSISFWFRNKFPVISLSCVFVGLELYAGVWFTLIINGNKYLSPHIFLADLSSDLLCICDHIEELFYDLVLSENEWNHVVCTTSWVPQPIKQIGIHVLKQGSNMEDIQFTNPLLLKEKRDFHNLPTWRKKKSLVFVSSRNDF
;
A
#
# COMPACT_ATOMS: atom_id res chain seq x y z
N MET A 1 44.88 -10.06 -26.56
CA MET A 1 45.39 -8.89 -27.31
C MET A 1 44.43 -7.75 -27.05
N CYS A 2 44.84 -6.80 -26.21
CA CYS A 2 44.09 -5.56 -25.97
C CYS A 2 43.91 -4.82 -27.29
N THR A 3 42.69 -4.37 -27.56
CA THR A 3 42.39 -3.54 -28.74
C THR A 3 43.19 -2.22 -28.65
N PRO A 4 43.57 -1.62 -29.79
CA PRO A 4 44.27 -0.33 -29.82
C PRO A 4 43.56 0.76 -28.99
N ASP A 5 42.23 0.73 -28.93
CA ASP A 5 41.41 1.72 -28.19
C ASP A 5 41.52 1.60 -26.66
N THR A 6 41.84 0.42 -26.12
CA THR A 6 42.08 0.21 -24.67
C THR A 6 43.47 0.67 -24.23
N MET A 7 44.47 0.59 -25.12
CA MET A 7 45.81 1.15 -24.88
C MET A 7 45.79 2.69 -24.86
N ASP A 8 44.91 3.32 -25.65
CA ASP A 8 44.72 4.79 -25.67
C ASP A 8 44.23 5.33 -24.31
N LEU A 9 43.47 4.56 -23.52
CA LEU A 9 42.98 5.02 -22.21
C LEU A 9 44.06 5.04 -21.13
N ILE A 10 44.89 4.00 -21.04
CA ILE A 10 45.98 3.91 -20.05
C ILE A 10 47.01 4.99 -20.34
N GLU A 11 47.35 5.17 -21.62
CA GLU A 11 48.23 6.26 -22.04
C GLU A 11 47.62 7.63 -21.77
N ARG A 12 46.32 7.85 -22.03
CA ARG A 12 45.64 9.11 -21.65
C ARG A 12 45.57 9.32 -20.13
N LEU A 13 45.33 8.27 -19.35
CA LEU A 13 45.29 8.33 -17.87
C LEU A 13 46.66 8.66 -17.28
N LEU A 14 47.73 8.06 -17.83
CA LEU A 14 49.11 8.25 -17.41
C LEU A 14 49.74 9.53 -18.00
N ALA A 15 49.27 10.02 -19.16
CA ALA A 15 49.70 11.26 -19.79
C ALA A 15 49.07 12.52 -19.16
N ILE A 16 48.05 12.38 -18.31
CA ILE A 16 47.51 13.49 -17.54
C ILE A 16 48.59 13.98 -16.55
N PRO A 17 48.97 15.28 -16.57
CA PRO A 17 49.94 15.84 -15.63
C PRO A 17 49.37 15.82 -14.19
N GLY A 18 49.63 14.72 -13.48
CA GLY A 18 48.94 14.36 -12.23
C GLY A 18 48.95 15.43 -11.14
N LYS A 19 49.95 16.31 -11.08
CA LYS A 19 50.02 17.34 -10.04
C LYS A 19 48.95 18.44 -10.15
N ASN A 20 48.43 18.75 -11.34
CA ASN A 20 47.53 19.90 -11.52
C ASN A 20 46.08 19.52 -11.85
N THR A 21 45.79 18.24 -12.05
CA THR A 21 44.46 17.75 -12.41
C THR A 21 43.47 17.96 -11.28
N ARG A 22 42.43 18.76 -11.54
CA ARG A 22 41.35 19.04 -10.57
C ARG A 22 40.04 18.31 -10.86
N ARG A 23 39.80 17.96 -12.11
CA ARG A 23 38.60 17.24 -12.58
C ARG A 23 39.04 16.22 -13.60
N LEU A 24 38.57 14.98 -13.43
CA LEU A 24 38.73 13.90 -14.36
C LEU A 24 37.36 13.26 -14.58
N ILE A 25 36.98 13.16 -15.84
CA ILE A 25 35.79 12.43 -16.28
C ILE A 25 36.28 11.42 -17.29
N ILE A 26 35.96 10.15 -17.02
CA ILE A 26 36.27 9.03 -17.89
C ILE A 26 34.94 8.48 -18.37
N ASN A 27 34.73 8.55 -19.67
CA ASN A 27 33.56 7.97 -20.31
C ASN A 27 34.05 7.10 -21.48
N LEU A 28 33.84 5.81 -21.32
CA LEU A 28 34.20 4.75 -22.26
C LEU A 28 32.94 4.35 -23.02
N TYR A 29 32.50 5.19 -23.95
CA TYR A 29 31.44 4.83 -24.90
C TYR A 29 31.96 3.82 -25.93
N CYS A 30 32.26 2.59 -25.51
CA CYS A 30 32.51 1.51 -26.46
C CYS A 30 31.27 0.61 -26.54
N PHE A 31 30.26 1.08 -27.28
CA PHE A 31 28.96 0.41 -27.49
C PHE A 31 29.03 -0.96 -28.18
N LYS A 32 30.22 -1.48 -28.52
CA LYS A 32 30.36 -2.75 -29.24
C LYS A 32 31.10 -3.85 -28.49
N TYR A 33 31.90 -3.54 -27.48
CA TYR A 33 32.60 -4.55 -26.69
C TYR A 33 32.78 -4.05 -25.26
N ARG A 34 32.32 -4.82 -24.27
CA ARG A 34 32.73 -4.69 -22.86
C ARG A 34 34.22 -5.04 -22.75
N GLY A 35 35.10 -4.19 -23.28
CA GLY A 35 36.53 -4.33 -23.13
C GLY A 35 36.91 -4.09 -21.67
N VAL A 36 37.75 -4.96 -21.11
CA VAL A 36 38.31 -4.76 -19.78
C VAL A 36 39.55 -3.88 -19.92
N VAL A 37 39.59 -2.77 -19.18
CA VAL A 37 40.73 -1.87 -19.04
C VAL A 37 41.76 -2.54 -18.15
N GLU A 38 42.89 -2.93 -18.75
CA GLU A 38 44.04 -3.43 -18.01
C GLU A 38 44.79 -2.26 -17.36
N TRP A 39 44.97 -2.26 -16.04
CA TRP A 39 45.79 -1.25 -15.36
C TRP A 39 46.30 -1.78 -14.02
N ASP A 40 47.26 -1.07 -13.42
CA ASP A 40 47.94 -1.46 -12.18
C ASP A 40 47.30 -0.89 -10.90
N GLY A 41 46.25 -0.07 -11.05
CA GLY A 41 45.55 0.62 -9.97
C GLY A 41 46.28 1.83 -9.38
N MET A 42 47.42 2.25 -9.93
CA MET A 42 48.28 3.30 -9.35
C MET A 42 48.09 4.68 -10.00
N ALA A 43 47.29 4.80 -11.06
CA ALA A 43 47.19 6.05 -11.84
C ALA A 43 46.84 7.28 -10.97
N PHE A 44 46.06 7.10 -9.90
CA PHE A 44 45.64 8.20 -9.02
C PHE A 44 46.63 8.55 -7.90
N GLU A 45 47.70 7.78 -7.70
CA GLU A 45 48.69 7.98 -6.62
C GLU A 45 49.31 9.39 -6.64
N LYS A 46 49.57 9.93 -7.84
CA LYS A 46 50.18 11.25 -8.01
C LYS A 46 49.17 12.39 -8.20
N MET A 47 47.86 12.09 -8.19
CA MET A 47 46.78 13.04 -8.50
C MET A 47 46.26 13.79 -7.26
N ASN A 48 47.17 14.36 -6.47
CA ASN A 48 46.87 14.94 -5.15
C ASN A 48 45.89 16.12 -5.16
N ASN A 49 45.65 16.76 -6.31
CA ASN A 49 44.74 17.90 -6.46
C ASN A 49 43.37 17.55 -7.07
N LEU A 50 43.11 16.26 -7.32
CA LEU A 50 41.90 15.79 -7.97
C LEU A 50 40.67 15.97 -7.06
N LYS A 51 39.76 16.84 -7.48
CA LYS A 51 38.52 17.16 -6.73
C LYS A 51 37.30 16.41 -7.24
N ARG A 52 37.29 16.01 -8.52
CA ARG A 52 36.15 15.31 -9.13
C ARG A 52 36.67 14.17 -9.95
N LEU A 53 36.25 12.95 -9.60
CA LEU A 53 36.49 11.74 -10.37
C LEU A 53 35.13 11.16 -10.73
N ILE A 54 34.84 11.09 -12.03
CA ILE A 54 33.61 10.49 -12.56
C ILE A 54 34.03 9.44 -13.58
N ILE A 55 33.61 8.20 -13.37
CA ILE A 55 33.84 7.07 -14.27
C ILE A 55 32.48 6.46 -14.56
N GLU A 56 31.93 6.77 -15.73
CA GLU A 56 30.55 6.44 -16.11
C GLU A 56 30.43 5.10 -16.85
N SER A 57 31.56 4.54 -17.28
CA SER A 57 31.61 3.25 -17.96
C SER A 57 33.03 2.68 -17.98
N GLY A 58 33.14 1.38 -18.26
CA GLY A 58 34.38 0.63 -18.39
C GLY A 58 34.64 -0.33 -17.22
N SER A 59 34.95 -1.58 -17.54
CA SER A 59 35.34 -2.58 -16.56
C SER A 59 36.86 -2.55 -16.40
N PHE A 60 37.38 -2.49 -15.18
CA PHE A 60 38.82 -2.46 -14.92
C PHE A 60 39.29 -3.82 -14.37
N THR A 61 40.47 -4.29 -14.78
CA THR A 61 41.00 -5.60 -14.32
C THR A 61 41.29 -5.64 -12.82
N THR A 62 41.68 -4.51 -12.26
CA THR A 62 41.96 -4.33 -10.84
C THR A 62 41.31 -3.03 -10.35
N GLY A 63 41.18 -2.82 -9.04
CA GLY A 63 40.75 -1.51 -8.55
C GLY A 63 41.88 -0.58 -8.16
N PRO A 64 41.53 0.69 -7.87
CA PRO A 64 42.51 1.67 -7.46
C PRO A 64 43.17 1.21 -6.16
N LYS A 65 44.49 1.29 -6.10
CA LYS A 65 45.26 1.10 -4.86
C LYS A 65 45.29 2.38 -4.02
N HIS A 66 45.10 3.53 -4.67
CA HIS A 66 45.03 4.84 -4.03
C HIS A 66 43.86 5.65 -4.59
N LEU A 67 43.19 6.41 -3.73
CA LEU A 67 42.29 7.49 -4.14
C LEU A 67 42.68 8.78 -3.42
N PRO A 68 42.77 9.92 -4.15
CA PRO A 68 43.28 11.15 -3.58
C PRO A 68 42.30 11.71 -2.53
N ASN A 69 42.84 12.03 -1.36
CA ASN A 69 42.10 12.68 -0.27
C ASN A 69 41.79 14.18 -0.55
N SER A 70 41.77 14.61 -1.81
CA SER A 70 41.27 15.93 -2.24
C SER A 70 39.92 15.86 -2.95
N LEU A 71 39.39 14.65 -3.15
CA LEU A 71 38.11 14.39 -3.81
C LEU A 71 36.93 15.06 -3.08
N ARG A 72 36.01 15.59 -3.88
CA ARG A 72 34.74 16.20 -3.47
C ARG A 72 33.53 15.55 -4.14
N VAL A 73 33.77 14.95 -5.31
CA VAL A 73 32.81 14.14 -6.07
C VAL A 73 33.54 12.87 -6.47
N LEU A 74 32.98 11.73 -6.09
CA LEU A 74 33.41 10.41 -6.56
C LEU A 74 32.19 9.66 -7.07
N GLU A 75 32.13 9.50 -8.39
CA GLU A 75 31.14 8.66 -9.05
C GLU A 75 31.88 7.61 -9.86
N TRP A 76 31.60 6.35 -9.60
CA TRP A 76 32.30 5.26 -10.27
C TRP A 76 31.35 4.08 -10.50
N TRP A 77 31.01 3.87 -11.76
CA TRP A 77 30.16 2.77 -12.21
C TRP A 77 31.00 1.51 -12.42
N ASP A 78 30.44 0.34 -12.12
CA ASP A 78 31.15 -0.95 -12.20
C ASP A 78 32.48 -0.97 -11.41
N TYR A 79 32.49 -0.35 -10.21
CA TYR A 79 33.70 -0.24 -9.39
C TYR A 79 34.38 -1.62 -9.21
N PRO A 80 35.65 -1.75 -9.61
CA PRO A 80 36.31 -3.05 -9.81
C PRO A 80 36.78 -3.73 -8.52
N SER A 81 36.64 -3.10 -7.35
CA SER A 81 37.20 -3.60 -6.09
C SER A 81 36.15 -3.91 -5.01
N PRO A 82 36.44 -4.89 -4.12
CA PRO A 82 35.57 -5.23 -2.99
C PRO A 82 35.28 -4.10 -2.00
N SER A 83 36.18 -3.13 -1.91
CA SER A 83 36.05 -1.96 -1.05
C SER A 83 36.87 -0.79 -1.59
N LEU A 84 36.65 0.40 -1.02
CA LEU A 84 37.54 1.54 -1.21
C LEU A 84 38.98 1.22 -0.70
N PRO A 85 40.01 1.91 -1.21
CA PRO A 85 41.38 1.77 -0.74
C PRO A 85 41.49 2.06 0.77
N ILE A 86 42.38 1.34 1.46
CA ILE A 86 42.52 1.46 2.92
C ILE A 86 43.07 2.82 3.38
N ASP A 87 43.82 3.48 2.51
CA ASP A 87 44.42 4.81 2.71
C ASP A 87 43.51 5.96 2.26
N PHE A 88 42.36 5.63 1.66
CA PHE A 88 41.33 6.60 1.36
C PHE A 88 40.58 6.94 2.65
N HIS A 89 40.84 8.13 3.17
CA HIS A 89 40.33 8.60 4.45
C HIS A 89 39.38 9.78 4.24
N PRO A 90 38.14 9.53 3.83
CA PRO A 90 37.23 10.58 3.45
C PRO A 90 36.86 11.52 4.62
N LYS A 91 37.09 11.12 5.88
CA LYS A 91 36.94 12.00 7.06
C LYS A 91 37.90 13.19 7.09
N LYS A 92 39.06 13.11 6.42
CA LYS A 92 39.95 14.26 6.19
C LYS A 92 39.42 15.17 5.07
N LEU A 93 38.38 14.76 4.34
CA LEU A 93 37.74 15.56 3.29
C LEU A 93 36.81 16.58 3.95
N VAL A 94 37.10 17.85 3.69
CA VAL A 94 36.29 18.95 4.22
C VAL A 94 34.96 19.10 3.44
N LYS A 95 34.82 18.49 2.25
CA LYS A 95 33.73 18.79 1.28
C LYS A 95 33.31 17.64 0.33
N LEU A 96 33.31 16.36 0.75
CA LEU A 96 32.73 15.32 -0.12
C LEU A 96 31.21 15.45 -0.12
N GLU A 97 30.62 15.81 -1.27
CA GLU A 97 29.19 16.10 -1.41
C GLU A 97 28.43 14.96 -2.10
N LEU A 98 29.11 14.20 -2.98
CA LEU A 98 28.53 13.09 -3.73
C LEU A 98 29.48 11.88 -3.72
N LEU A 99 28.93 10.73 -3.34
CA LEU A 99 29.56 9.42 -3.45
C LEU A 99 28.58 8.44 -4.10
N ALA A 100 28.92 7.93 -5.29
CA ALA A 100 28.04 7.05 -6.06
C ALA A 100 28.78 5.79 -6.55
N PHE A 101 28.25 4.64 -6.16
CA PHE A 101 28.62 3.30 -6.61
C PHE A 101 27.44 2.72 -7.38
N CYS A 102 27.34 3.00 -8.68
CA CYS A 102 26.24 2.49 -9.50
C CYS A 102 26.63 1.14 -10.10
N ASN A 103 25.78 0.12 -9.94
CA ASN A 103 25.95 -1.22 -10.51
C ASN A 103 27.30 -1.89 -10.16
N CYS A 104 27.90 -1.55 -9.02
CA CYS A 104 29.21 -2.10 -8.66
C CYS A 104 29.09 -3.56 -8.17
N GLU A 105 29.10 -4.52 -9.10
CA GLU A 105 28.92 -5.96 -8.82
C GLU A 105 30.03 -6.58 -7.96
N ASN A 106 31.17 -5.91 -7.83
CA ASN A 106 32.28 -6.38 -7.01
C ASN A 106 32.33 -5.74 -5.62
N LEU A 107 31.59 -4.67 -5.36
CA LEU A 107 31.62 -3.97 -4.08
C LEU A 107 30.91 -4.82 -3.00
N ILE A 108 31.68 -5.24 -1.99
CA ILE A 108 31.18 -6.09 -0.90
C ILE A 108 30.86 -5.28 0.35
N LYS A 109 31.65 -4.22 0.62
CA LYS A 109 31.49 -3.39 1.81
C LYS A 109 31.78 -1.92 1.51
N ILE A 110 31.04 -1.05 2.16
CA ILE A 110 31.34 0.39 2.21
C ILE A 110 32.12 0.68 3.50
N HIS A 111 33.22 1.43 3.39
CA HIS A 111 34.11 1.70 4.51
C HIS A 111 33.44 2.54 5.61
N GLU A 112 33.71 2.25 6.88
CA GLU A 112 33.08 2.92 8.04
C GLU A 112 33.19 4.44 8.04
N SER A 113 34.27 4.98 7.49
CA SER A 113 34.46 6.43 7.40
C SER A 113 33.37 7.14 6.60
N VAL A 114 32.77 6.44 5.61
CA VAL A 114 31.71 6.99 4.77
C VAL A 114 30.48 7.35 5.59
N GLY A 115 30.19 6.59 6.65
CA GLY A 115 29.04 6.82 7.53
C GLY A 115 29.09 8.11 8.34
N PHE A 116 30.21 8.85 8.34
CA PHE A 116 30.39 10.07 9.16
C PHE A 116 30.80 11.29 8.30
N LEU A 117 30.44 11.29 7.03
CA LEU A 117 30.72 12.40 6.12
C LEU A 117 29.62 13.46 6.25
N ASP A 118 29.78 14.37 7.20
CA ASP A 118 28.76 15.39 7.54
C ASP A 118 28.36 16.31 6.39
N LYS A 119 29.18 16.43 5.34
CA LYS A 119 28.90 17.25 4.14
C LYS A 119 28.36 16.46 2.95
N LEU A 120 28.23 15.14 3.08
CA LEU A 120 27.71 14.28 2.03
C LEU A 120 26.21 14.54 1.85
N LYS A 121 25.81 14.93 0.64
CA LYS A 121 24.43 15.20 0.25
C LYS A 121 23.82 14.00 -0.45
N ILE A 122 24.61 13.29 -1.27
CA ILE A 122 24.13 12.20 -2.11
C ILE A 122 25.01 10.96 -1.90
N LEU A 123 24.38 9.85 -1.52
CA LEU A 123 25.01 8.54 -1.39
C LEU A 123 24.23 7.48 -2.17
N TYR A 124 24.78 7.04 -3.30
CA TYR A 124 24.19 5.98 -4.11
C TYR A 124 25.04 4.71 -4.02
N ALA A 125 24.38 3.59 -3.76
CA ALA A 125 24.97 2.24 -3.84
C ALA A 125 24.02 1.28 -4.60
N ASP A 126 23.13 1.81 -5.43
CA ASP A 126 22.16 1.00 -6.17
C ASP A 126 22.86 0.01 -7.10
N GLY A 127 22.32 -1.21 -7.17
CA GLY A 127 22.81 -2.25 -8.07
C GLY A 127 24.12 -2.90 -7.60
N CYS A 128 24.64 -2.57 -6.42
CA CYS A 128 25.75 -3.29 -5.81
C CYS A 128 25.28 -4.67 -5.30
N SER A 129 25.16 -5.64 -6.20
CA SER A 129 24.53 -6.95 -5.94
C SER A 129 25.23 -7.78 -4.87
N LYS A 130 26.55 -7.63 -4.69
CA LYS A 130 27.36 -8.31 -3.66
C LYS A 130 27.57 -7.50 -2.38
N LEU A 131 26.95 -6.32 -2.25
CA LEU A 131 27.09 -5.49 -1.06
C LEU A 131 26.40 -6.18 0.13
N THR A 132 27.20 -6.68 1.08
CA THR A 132 26.70 -7.40 2.27
C THR A 132 26.63 -6.52 3.50
N SER A 133 27.41 -5.44 3.55
CA SER A 133 27.51 -4.57 4.72
C SER A 133 27.54 -3.09 4.37
N PHE A 134 26.73 -2.32 5.09
CA PHE A 134 26.67 -0.86 5.04
C PHE A 134 27.02 -0.29 6.42
N PRO A 135 27.89 0.72 6.53
CA PRO A 135 28.29 1.23 7.83
C PRO A 135 27.13 1.98 8.52
N PRO A 136 27.14 2.09 9.86
CA PRO A 136 26.24 3.00 10.56
C PRO A 136 26.40 4.43 10.04
N ILE A 137 25.28 5.15 9.87
CA ILE A 137 25.26 6.48 9.24
C ILE A 137 24.88 7.59 10.21
N LYS A 138 25.67 8.66 10.20
CA LYS A 138 25.39 9.99 10.77
C LYS A 138 25.77 11.03 9.71
N LEU A 139 24.88 11.20 8.73
CA LEU A 139 25.14 12.04 7.56
C LEU A 139 24.19 13.24 7.60
N THR A 140 24.56 14.25 8.40
CA THR A 140 23.66 15.38 8.73
C THR A 140 23.22 16.20 7.51
N SER A 141 24.04 16.29 6.46
CA SER A 141 23.70 16.96 5.20
C SER A 141 23.06 16.05 4.13
N LEU A 142 22.79 14.77 4.43
CA LEU A 142 22.32 13.82 3.41
C LEU A 142 20.90 14.15 2.97
N GLU A 143 20.75 14.37 1.67
CA GLU A 143 19.49 14.66 0.99
C GLU A 143 18.96 13.38 0.29
N GLU A 144 19.86 12.58 -0.28
CA GLU A 144 19.50 11.37 -1.01
C GLU A 144 20.35 10.15 -0.62
N LEU A 145 19.66 9.05 -0.30
CA LEU A 145 20.23 7.74 -0.07
C LEU A 145 19.56 6.72 -1.01
N LYS A 146 20.35 6.00 -1.80
CA LYS A 146 19.82 4.93 -2.65
C LYS A 146 20.56 3.61 -2.45
N LEU A 147 19.79 2.57 -2.10
CA LEU A 147 20.27 1.22 -1.73
C LEU A 147 19.47 0.11 -2.45
N SER A 148 18.79 0.43 -3.54
CA SER A 148 17.97 -0.54 -4.28
C SER A 148 18.85 -1.50 -5.09
N TYR A 149 18.33 -2.70 -5.39
CA TYR A 149 19.02 -3.73 -6.18
C TYR A 149 20.32 -4.24 -5.54
N CYS A 150 20.50 -4.03 -4.23
CA CYS A 150 21.57 -4.66 -3.45
C CYS A 150 21.13 -6.07 -3.00
N GLY A 151 21.30 -7.05 -3.88
CA GLY A 151 20.81 -8.42 -3.67
C GLY A 151 21.40 -9.19 -2.47
N SER A 152 22.47 -8.69 -1.85
CA SER A 152 23.11 -9.31 -0.68
C SER A 152 22.99 -8.48 0.62
N LEU A 153 22.31 -7.33 0.57
CA LEU A 153 22.23 -6.41 1.72
C LEU A 153 21.06 -6.79 2.63
N GLU A 154 21.32 -7.60 3.65
CA GLU A 154 20.27 -8.15 4.54
C GLU A 154 19.79 -7.17 5.62
N CYS A 155 20.58 -6.16 5.95
CA CYS A 155 20.30 -5.22 7.04
C CYS A 155 20.36 -3.78 6.55
N PHE A 156 19.34 -2.99 6.88
CA PHE A 156 19.39 -1.54 6.69
C PHE A 156 20.37 -0.91 7.69
N PRO A 157 21.17 0.11 7.29
CA PRO A 157 22.15 0.71 8.19
C PRO A 157 21.52 1.41 9.39
N LYS A 158 22.15 1.24 10.56
CA LYS A 158 21.77 1.96 11.78
C LYS A 158 22.04 3.46 11.63
N ILE A 159 21.09 4.29 12.05
CA ILE A 159 21.18 5.75 11.95
C ILE A 159 21.61 6.34 13.30
N LEU A 160 22.82 6.89 13.35
CA LEU A 160 23.48 7.41 14.55
C LEU A 160 23.26 8.92 14.71
N GLY A 161 22.02 9.34 14.94
CA GLY A 161 21.65 10.74 15.23
C GLY A 161 20.77 11.37 14.15
N LYS A 162 20.23 12.55 14.45
CA LYS A 162 19.22 13.22 13.62
C LYS A 162 19.77 13.59 12.24
N MET A 163 18.97 13.29 11.21
CA MET A 163 19.16 13.69 9.83
C MET A 163 17.89 14.40 9.37
N GLU A 164 18.04 15.64 8.92
CA GLU A 164 16.92 16.56 8.69
C GLU A 164 16.64 16.80 7.20
N ASN A 165 17.48 16.28 6.31
CA ASN A 165 17.40 16.58 4.87
C ASN A 165 16.83 15.44 4.02
N VAL A 166 16.76 14.21 4.53
CA VAL A 166 16.17 13.06 3.81
C VAL A 166 14.65 13.09 3.95
N THR A 167 13.94 13.27 2.84
CA THR A 167 12.46 13.35 2.81
C THR A 167 11.79 12.10 2.25
N SER A 168 12.52 11.26 1.49
CA SER A 168 11.99 10.06 0.87
C SER A 168 13.00 8.92 0.89
N LEU A 169 12.54 7.71 1.20
CA LEU A 169 13.33 6.48 1.18
C LEU A 169 12.64 5.45 0.26
N ASP A 170 13.31 5.04 -0.81
CA ASP A 170 12.83 4.02 -1.76
C ASP A 170 13.83 2.87 -1.81
N ILE A 171 13.42 1.70 -1.32
CA ILE A 171 14.21 0.47 -1.25
C ILE A 171 13.49 -0.58 -2.09
N LYS A 172 14.15 -1.01 -3.17
CA LYS A 172 13.60 -2.02 -4.09
C LYS A 172 14.56 -3.18 -4.26
N ASN A 173 14.05 -4.41 -4.39
CA ASN A 173 14.86 -5.59 -4.73
C ASN A 173 16.07 -5.78 -3.81
N THR A 174 15.82 -5.80 -2.50
CA THR A 174 16.84 -6.05 -1.46
C THR A 174 16.32 -7.11 -0.49
N PRO A 175 17.18 -7.97 0.09
CA PRO A 175 16.77 -8.93 1.10
C PRO A 175 16.66 -8.33 2.52
N ILE A 176 16.52 -7.00 2.65
CA ILE A 176 16.37 -6.32 3.94
C ILE A 176 15.14 -6.85 4.68
N LYS A 177 15.37 -7.46 5.84
CA LYS A 177 14.32 -8.12 6.64
C LYS A 177 13.70 -7.21 7.69
N GLU A 178 14.37 -6.15 8.08
CA GLU A 178 13.96 -5.27 9.18
C GLU A 178 14.36 -3.82 8.91
N LEU A 179 13.47 -2.88 9.22
CA LEU A 179 13.83 -1.47 9.37
C LEU A 179 14.25 -1.20 10.83
N PRO A 180 15.42 -0.61 11.09
CA PRO A 180 15.88 -0.40 12.46
C PRO A 180 15.05 0.66 13.17
N SER A 181 14.87 0.55 14.49
CA SER A 181 14.20 1.58 15.31
C SER A 181 14.83 2.97 15.19
N SER A 182 16.12 3.04 14.81
CA SER A 182 16.80 4.29 14.49
C SER A 182 16.25 5.03 13.25
N ILE A 183 15.33 4.44 12.47
CA ILE A 183 14.70 5.10 11.32
C ILE A 183 14.00 6.41 11.70
N GLN A 184 13.52 6.52 12.95
CA GLN A 184 12.95 7.75 13.52
C GLN A 184 13.92 8.94 13.54
N ASN A 185 15.23 8.69 13.39
CA ASN A 185 16.22 9.76 13.30
C ASN A 185 16.18 10.50 11.95
N LEU A 186 15.49 9.97 10.93
CA LEU A 186 15.16 10.70 9.70
C LEU A 186 13.95 11.62 9.97
N THR A 187 14.20 12.72 10.67
CA THR A 187 13.13 13.54 11.28
C THR A 187 12.21 14.25 10.29
N GLN A 188 12.65 14.45 9.04
CA GLN A 188 11.86 15.06 7.96
C GLN A 188 11.38 14.04 6.93
N LEU A 189 11.45 12.74 7.23
CA LEU A 189 11.05 11.69 6.29
C LEU A 189 9.54 11.67 6.12
N GLN A 190 9.09 11.92 4.89
CA GLN A 190 7.69 12.00 4.49
C GLN A 190 7.20 10.74 3.79
N ARG A 191 8.11 9.98 3.17
CA ARG A 191 7.77 8.81 2.36
C ARG A 191 8.73 7.65 2.59
N ILE A 192 8.17 6.48 2.87
CA ILE A 192 8.88 5.20 2.82
C ILE A 192 8.23 4.33 1.75
N LYS A 193 9.05 3.74 0.89
CA LYS A 193 8.63 2.82 -0.15
C LYS A 193 9.54 1.60 -0.17
N LEU A 194 8.95 0.44 0.08
CA LEU A 194 9.60 -0.85 0.09
C LEU A 194 8.97 -1.69 -1.02
N LYS A 195 9.77 -2.21 -1.96
CA LYS A 195 9.25 -3.01 -3.07
C LYS A 195 10.07 -4.24 -3.38
N ASN A 196 9.42 -5.31 -3.82
CA ASN A 196 10.09 -6.53 -4.28
C ASN A 196 11.09 -7.06 -3.22
N GLY A 197 10.63 -7.19 -1.97
CA GLY A 197 11.45 -7.63 -0.84
C GLY A 197 10.90 -8.92 -0.22
N GLY A 198 11.63 -9.49 0.75
CA GLY A 198 11.13 -10.59 1.55
C GLY A 198 10.08 -10.15 2.57
N ILE A 199 9.94 -10.90 3.66
CA ILE A 199 9.15 -10.49 4.82
C ILE A 199 9.84 -9.32 5.52
N ILE A 200 9.12 -8.22 5.73
CA ILE A 200 9.64 -7.00 6.36
C ILE A 200 9.09 -6.86 7.77
N GLN A 201 9.99 -6.69 8.74
CA GLN A 201 9.65 -6.33 10.13
C GLN A 201 9.70 -4.82 10.31
N LEU A 202 8.59 -4.26 10.81
CA LEU A 202 8.45 -2.84 11.12
C LEU A 202 8.73 -2.55 12.60
N PRO A 203 9.58 -1.56 12.91
CA PRO A 203 9.81 -1.12 14.27
C PRO A 203 8.66 -0.22 14.75
N SER A 204 8.34 -0.28 16.04
CA SER A 204 7.31 0.58 16.67
C SER A 204 7.57 2.08 16.46
N SER A 205 8.84 2.48 16.34
CA SER A 205 9.28 3.84 16.07
C SER A 205 8.66 4.48 14.81
N ILE A 206 8.25 3.69 13.80
CA ILE A 206 7.59 4.20 12.58
C ILE A 206 6.32 4.99 12.92
N PHE A 207 5.56 4.53 13.91
CA PHE A 207 4.30 5.15 14.31
C PHE A 207 4.49 6.48 15.06
N GLY A 208 5.72 6.78 15.51
CA GLY A 208 6.11 8.03 16.16
C GLY A 208 6.73 9.08 15.23
N MET A 209 6.92 8.77 13.95
CA MET A 209 7.55 9.68 12.98
C MET A 209 6.58 10.79 12.56
N LYS A 210 6.84 12.05 12.93
CA LYS A 210 5.87 13.17 12.82
C LYS A 210 5.57 13.64 11.39
N GLU A 211 6.49 13.41 10.47
CA GLU A 211 6.39 13.89 9.08
C GLU A 211 5.98 12.79 8.08
N LEU A 212 5.95 11.52 8.51
CA LEU A 212 5.70 10.38 7.62
C LEU A 212 4.23 10.35 7.18
N ARG A 213 3.98 10.64 5.90
CA ARG A 213 2.65 10.67 5.28
C ARG A 213 2.38 9.44 4.41
N TYR A 214 3.39 9.01 3.65
CA TYR A 214 3.26 7.96 2.66
C TYR A 214 4.03 6.72 3.07
N PHE A 215 3.33 5.61 3.25
CA PHE A 215 3.93 4.31 3.54
C PHE A 215 3.51 3.28 2.51
N ILE A 216 4.47 2.82 1.70
CA ILE A 216 4.23 1.95 0.55
C ILE A 216 5.04 0.68 0.71
N VAL A 217 4.38 -0.46 0.74
CA VAL A 217 4.96 -1.81 0.67
C VAL A 217 4.29 -2.50 -0.52
N LYS A 218 5.05 -2.82 -1.57
CA LYS A 218 4.50 -3.55 -2.73
C LYS A 218 5.31 -4.76 -3.09
N LYS A 219 4.65 -5.85 -3.48
CA LYS A 219 5.34 -7.05 -3.99
C LYS A 219 6.35 -7.59 -2.97
N CYS A 220 6.02 -7.51 -1.68
CA CYS A 220 6.81 -8.08 -0.61
C CYS A 220 6.23 -9.43 -0.16
N GLU A 221 7.02 -10.31 0.42
CA GLU A 221 6.52 -11.64 0.82
C GLU A 221 5.64 -11.60 2.09
N GLY A 222 5.68 -10.49 2.84
CA GLY A 222 4.87 -10.27 4.03
C GLY A 222 5.29 -9.03 4.80
N LEU A 223 4.47 -8.63 5.78
CA LEU A 223 4.73 -7.51 6.68
C LEU A 223 4.41 -7.94 8.13
N LEU A 224 5.35 -7.69 9.04
CA LEU A 224 5.25 -8.06 10.47
C LEU A 224 5.60 -6.86 11.36
N LEU A 225 5.10 -6.86 12.59
CA LEU A 225 5.51 -5.93 13.64
C LEU A 225 6.69 -6.52 14.43
N SER A 226 7.63 -5.69 14.87
CA SER A 226 8.74 -6.13 15.73
C SER A 226 8.26 -6.68 17.09
N LYS A 227 8.98 -7.66 17.64
CA LYS A 227 8.64 -8.30 18.93
C LYS A 227 8.94 -7.46 20.18
N GLU A 228 9.55 -6.28 20.03
CA GLU A 228 9.78 -5.34 21.14
C GLU A 228 8.47 -4.91 21.84
N ASN A 229 7.32 -5.21 21.25
CA ASN A 229 5.97 -4.87 21.69
C ASN A 229 5.37 -5.76 22.80
N GLU A 230 6.06 -6.81 23.28
CA GLU A 230 5.48 -7.70 24.30
C GLU A 230 5.94 -7.42 25.75
N GLY A 231 7.03 -6.67 25.93
CA GLY A 231 7.72 -6.57 27.23
C GLY A 231 7.78 -5.18 27.88
N GLU A 232 7.58 -4.09 27.15
CA GLU A 232 7.47 -2.75 27.75
C GLU A 232 6.01 -2.43 28.01
N ALA A 233 5.66 -2.52 29.29
CA ALA A 233 4.38 -2.24 29.85
C ALA A 233 3.69 -1.02 29.22
N GLN A 234 2.38 -1.14 29.05
CA GLN A 234 1.48 -0.05 28.72
C GLN A 234 1.41 0.33 27.23
N MET A 235 0.62 -0.49 26.56
CA MET A 235 -0.53 -0.05 25.77
C MET A 235 -1.47 0.90 26.57
N THR A 236 -0.93 1.94 27.22
CA THR A 236 -1.71 3.08 27.71
C THR A 236 -1.88 4.02 26.53
N SER A 237 -3.06 3.99 25.94
CA SER A 237 -3.89 5.20 25.85
C SER A 237 -3.09 6.52 25.97
N MET A 238 -2.34 6.92 24.94
CA MET A 238 -1.97 8.31 24.63
C MET A 238 -1.19 8.41 23.30
N VAL A 239 -1.92 8.73 22.24
CA VAL A 239 -1.50 9.65 21.16
C VAL A 239 -0.20 9.32 20.39
N PHE A 240 -0.13 8.16 19.74
CA PHE A 240 0.51 8.14 18.43
C PHE A 240 -0.55 8.44 17.38
N ARG A 241 -0.84 9.72 17.16
CA ARG A 241 -1.43 10.12 15.88
C ARG A 241 -0.33 9.95 14.84
N ASN A 242 -0.17 8.72 14.34
CA ASN A 242 0.71 8.48 13.21
C ASN A 242 0.26 9.43 12.07
N PRO A 243 1.14 10.11 11.33
CA PRO A 243 0.72 11.10 10.34
C PRO A 243 0.39 10.48 8.98
N ILE A 244 0.47 9.16 8.86
CA ILE A 244 0.36 8.38 7.62
C ILE A 244 -1.09 8.48 7.14
N ASP A 245 -1.28 9.17 6.03
CA ASP A 245 -2.56 9.33 5.36
C ASP A 245 -2.69 8.40 4.15
N PHE A 246 -1.58 7.96 3.58
CA PHE A 246 -1.54 7.02 2.45
C PHE A 246 -0.81 5.74 2.85
N LEU A 247 -1.55 4.62 2.79
CA LEU A 247 -1.02 3.28 3.04
C LEU A 247 -1.28 2.38 1.83
N ASP A 248 -0.21 1.83 1.27
CA ASP A 248 -0.33 0.93 0.13
C ASP A 248 0.44 -0.34 0.43
N LEU A 249 -0.28 -1.44 0.54
CA LEU A 249 0.22 -2.77 0.86
C LEU A 249 0.09 -3.74 -0.31
N SER A 250 -0.25 -3.24 -1.50
CA SER A 250 -0.64 -4.05 -2.65
C SER A 250 0.38 -5.14 -3.01
N HIS A 251 -0.10 -6.36 -3.24
CA HIS A 251 0.69 -7.54 -3.60
C HIS A 251 1.75 -7.90 -2.54
N SER A 252 1.49 -7.65 -1.25
CA SER A 252 2.47 -7.87 -0.18
C SER A 252 2.15 -9.05 0.74
N ASN A 253 1.23 -9.93 0.32
CA ASN A 253 0.85 -11.16 1.03
C ASN A 253 0.59 -10.91 2.53
N ILE A 254 -0.21 -9.87 2.79
CA ILE A 254 -0.47 -9.40 4.15
C ILE A 254 -1.19 -10.49 4.96
N SER A 255 -0.61 -10.88 6.09
CA SER A 255 -1.19 -11.91 6.94
C SER A 255 -2.45 -11.42 7.67
N GLY A 256 -3.38 -12.33 7.97
CA GLY A 256 -4.56 -12.00 8.78
C GLY A 256 -4.20 -11.48 10.17
N GLU A 257 -3.06 -11.91 10.73
CA GLU A 257 -2.53 -11.38 11.99
C GLU A 257 -2.12 -9.91 11.86
N PHE A 258 -1.44 -9.52 10.78
CA PHE A 258 -1.10 -8.13 10.53
C PHE A 258 -2.35 -7.28 10.29
N LEU A 259 -3.34 -7.78 9.54
CA LEU A 259 -4.62 -7.08 9.37
C LEU A 259 -5.32 -6.84 10.72
N LEU A 260 -5.25 -7.81 11.64
CA LEU A 260 -5.90 -7.70 12.96
C LEU A 260 -5.16 -6.78 13.92
N ARG A 261 -3.82 -6.87 13.99
CA ARG A 261 -3.00 -6.17 15.01
C ARG A 261 -2.25 -4.96 14.48
N GLY A 262 -1.79 -5.01 13.23
CA GLY A 262 -0.97 -3.98 12.60
C GLY A 262 -1.78 -2.87 11.94
N LEU A 263 -2.82 -3.21 11.18
CA LEU A 263 -3.63 -2.22 10.47
C LEU A 263 -4.23 -1.13 11.39
N PRO A 264 -4.75 -1.44 12.60
CA PRO A 264 -5.26 -0.41 13.52
C PRO A 264 -4.23 0.64 13.97
N LEU A 265 -2.93 0.34 13.85
CA LEU A 265 -1.86 1.29 14.17
C LEU A 265 -1.73 2.41 13.11
N PHE A 266 -2.42 2.28 11.98
CA PHE A 266 -2.53 3.29 10.91
C PHE A 266 -3.83 4.08 11.01
N ALA A 267 -4.20 4.51 12.22
CA ALA A 267 -5.50 5.12 12.52
C ALA A 267 -5.87 6.36 11.68
N ASN A 268 -4.88 7.11 11.16
CA ASN A 268 -5.10 8.33 10.37
C ASN A 268 -5.06 8.10 8.85
N VAL A 269 -4.96 6.84 8.41
CA VAL A 269 -4.99 6.50 6.98
C VAL A 269 -6.29 7.02 6.35
N LYS A 270 -6.15 7.71 5.22
CA LYS A 270 -7.24 8.20 4.38
C LYS A 270 -7.41 7.36 3.13
N GLU A 271 -6.31 6.81 2.62
CA GLU A 271 -6.27 6.02 1.41
C GLU A 271 -5.52 4.71 1.68
N LEU A 272 -6.20 3.58 1.47
CA LEU A 272 -5.70 2.23 1.74
C LEU A 272 -5.74 1.37 0.48
N HIS A 273 -4.58 0.93 0.01
CA HIS A 273 -4.48 0.01 -1.12
C HIS A 273 -4.10 -1.39 -0.63
N LEU A 274 -4.94 -2.37 -0.95
CA LEU A 274 -4.79 -3.79 -0.60
C LEU A 274 -4.83 -4.68 -1.86
N ARG A 275 -4.54 -4.09 -3.03
CA ARG A 275 -4.69 -4.73 -4.36
C ARG A 275 -3.81 -5.98 -4.46
N GLY A 276 -4.39 -7.09 -4.91
CA GLY A 276 -3.67 -8.33 -5.22
C GLY A 276 -3.06 -9.04 -4.02
N ASP A 277 -3.62 -8.84 -2.83
CA ASP A 277 -3.34 -9.62 -1.63
C ASP A 277 -4.37 -10.77 -1.48
N ASP A 278 -3.90 -11.96 -1.08
CA ASP A 278 -4.70 -13.20 -1.03
C ASP A 278 -5.38 -13.43 0.33
N PHE A 279 -6.05 -12.42 0.88
CA PHE A 279 -6.82 -12.58 2.13
C PHE A 279 -8.29 -12.88 1.86
N THR A 280 -8.85 -13.80 2.65
CA THR A 280 -10.26 -14.21 2.51
C THR A 280 -11.23 -13.34 3.29
N ILE A 281 -10.74 -12.69 4.36
CA ILE A 281 -11.54 -11.88 5.27
C ILE A 281 -10.81 -10.60 5.61
N LEU A 282 -11.49 -9.47 5.42
CA LEU A 282 -11.07 -8.19 5.99
C LEU A 282 -11.68 -8.04 7.40
N PRO A 283 -10.86 -7.84 8.45
CA PRO A 283 -11.31 -7.93 9.83
C PRO A 283 -12.15 -6.74 10.31
N ALA A 284 -12.88 -6.98 11.41
CA ALA A 284 -13.76 -6.02 12.08
C ALA A 284 -13.09 -4.71 12.50
N CYS A 285 -11.77 -4.73 12.71
CA CYS A 285 -11.01 -3.55 13.10
C CYS A 285 -10.93 -2.49 11.99
N ILE A 286 -11.29 -2.80 10.74
CA ILE A 286 -11.29 -1.78 9.68
C ILE A 286 -12.28 -0.63 9.96
N LYS A 287 -13.35 -0.90 10.71
CA LYS A 287 -14.31 0.12 11.15
C LYS A 287 -13.69 1.17 12.10
N GLU A 288 -12.52 0.87 12.68
CA GLU A 288 -11.80 1.75 13.61
C GLU A 288 -10.98 2.82 12.86
N LEU A 289 -10.80 2.67 11.54
CA LEU A 289 -10.09 3.62 10.69
C LEU A 289 -11.00 4.81 10.36
N GLN A 290 -11.21 5.70 11.33
CA GLN A 290 -12.18 6.79 11.25
C GLN A 290 -11.89 7.82 10.14
N PHE A 291 -10.64 7.93 9.69
CA PHE A 291 -10.26 8.88 8.64
C PHE A 291 -10.21 8.27 7.23
N LEU A 292 -10.46 6.96 7.12
CA LEU A 292 -10.37 6.22 5.87
C LEU A 292 -11.50 6.62 4.94
N LYS A 293 -11.11 7.22 3.81
CA LYS A 293 -11.98 7.69 2.73
C LYS A 293 -12.01 6.73 1.56
N GLU A 294 -10.87 6.12 1.24
CA GLU A 294 -10.73 5.32 0.02
C GLU A 294 -10.07 3.98 0.30
N ILE A 295 -10.68 2.89 -0.16
CA ILE A 295 -10.07 1.56 -0.15
C ILE A 295 -10.10 0.91 -1.53
N TYR A 296 -8.96 0.37 -1.94
CA TYR A 296 -8.76 -0.30 -3.22
C TYR A 296 -8.39 -1.78 -3.02
N PHE A 297 -9.15 -2.71 -3.63
CA PHE A 297 -9.02 -4.17 -3.51
C PHE A 297 -8.85 -4.90 -4.85
N GLU A 298 -8.48 -4.22 -5.94
CA GLU A 298 -8.39 -4.85 -7.26
C GLU A 298 -7.60 -6.18 -7.19
N VAL A 299 -8.07 -7.23 -7.87
CA VAL A 299 -7.40 -8.56 -7.92
C VAL A 299 -7.35 -9.33 -6.57
N CYS A 300 -8.16 -8.99 -5.56
CA CYS A 300 -8.36 -9.86 -4.38
C CYS A 300 -9.36 -10.99 -4.70
N GLU A 301 -8.97 -11.96 -5.55
CA GLU A 301 -9.86 -13.02 -6.06
C GLU A 301 -10.50 -13.89 -4.96
N ASN A 302 -9.87 -13.98 -3.79
CA ASN A 302 -10.32 -14.82 -2.68
C ASN A 302 -11.03 -14.05 -1.55
N LEU A 303 -11.19 -12.73 -1.65
CA LEU A 303 -11.90 -11.95 -0.65
C LEU A 303 -13.39 -12.33 -0.62
N LYS A 304 -13.83 -12.96 0.47
CA LYS A 304 -15.20 -13.47 0.64
C LYS A 304 -16.04 -12.63 1.59
N LYS A 305 -15.41 -11.96 2.56
CA LYS A 305 -16.13 -11.25 3.63
C LYS A 305 -15.36 -10.02 4.09
N ILE A 306 -16.03 -8.87 4.10
CA ILE A 306 -15.60 -7.70 4.84
C ILE A 306 -16.43 -7.61 6.12
N ARG A 307 -15.74 -7.58 7.27
CA ARG A 307 -16.37 -7.43 8.58
C ARG A 307 -16.33 -5.95 8.95
N GLY A 308 -17.42 -5.23 8.77
CA GLY A 308 -17.52 -3.80 9.11
C GLY A 308 -17.01 -2.85 8.02
N ILE A 309 -17.51 -1.62 8.04
CA ILE A 309 -17.20 -0.57 7.08
C ILE A 309 -16.68 0.64 7.86
N PRO A 310 -15.61 1.33 7.41
CA PRO A 310 -15.18 2.58 7.99
C PRO A 310 -16.28 3.65 7.91
N PRO A 311 -16.48 4.47 8.95
CA PRO A 311 -17.64 5.37 9.02
C PRO A 311 -17.62 6.51 7.99
N ASN A 312 -16.44 6.92 7.51
CA ASN A 312 -16.27 8.04 6.57
C ASN A 312 -15.82 7.58 5.19
N LEU A 313 -16.11 6.32 4.83
CA LEU A 313 -15.71 5.79 3.54
C LEU A 313 -16.48 6.49 2.40
N GLU A 314 -15.72 6.95 1.41
CA GLU A 314 -16.20 7.65 0.21
C GLU A 314 -16.08 6.72 -1.01
N ILE A 315 -15.00 5.94 -1.12
CA ILE A 315 -14.72 5.07 -2.26
C ILE A 315 -14.39 3.64 -1.78
N LEU A 316 -15.12 2.65 -2.31
CA LEU A 316 -14.86 1.20 -2.14
C LEU A 316 -14.86 0.56 -3.55
N CYS A 317 -13.67 0.50 -4.16
CA CYS A 317 -13.35 -0.09 -5.47
C CYS A 317 -13.93 0.52 -6.78
N GLU A 318 -12.96 0.75 -7.68
CA GLU A 318 -12.96 1.18 -9.08
C GLU A 318 -13.90 2.36 -9.44
N LEU A 319 -13.32 3.37 -10.10
CA LEU A 319 -14.04 4.54 -10.62
C LEU A 319 -14.57 4.25 -12.03
N HIS A 320 -15.87 4.46 -12.19
CA HIS A 320 -16.31 5.51 -13.11
C HIS A 320 -17.25 6.41 -12.29
N GLU A 321 -16.79 7.60 -11.96
CA GLU A 321 -17.64 8.68 -11.45
C GLU A 321 -18.74 8.93 -12.50
N ALA A 322 -19.97 8.58 -12.15
CA ALA A 322 -21.15 9.12 -12.79
C ALA A 322 -22.07 9.63 -11.66
N ASP A 323 -22.33 10.94 -11.68
CA ASP A 323 -23.53 11.56 -11.11
C ASP A 323 -23.73 11.60 -9.58
N GLY A 324 -22.66 11.77 -8.80
CA GLY A 324 -22.75 12.37 -7.45
C GLY A 324 -23.29 11.49 -6.32
N TYR A 325 -23.46 10.18 -6.52
CA TYR A 325 -23.85 9.20 -5.49
C TYR A 325 -22.71 8.21 -5.18
N LYS A 326 -22.70 7.63 -3.97
CA LYS A 326 -21.68 6.65 -3.54
C LYS A 326 -22.08 5.23 -3.93
N LEU A 327 -21.31 4.64 -4.84
CA LEU A 327 -21.45 3.23 -5.23
C LEU A 327 -20.25 2.44 -4.72
N PHE A 328 -20.51 1.35 -4.01
CA PHE A 328 -19.48 0.44 -3.52
C PHE A 328 -19.53 -0.89 -4.28
N ARG A 329 -18.37 -1.37 -4.72
CA ARG A 329 -18.24 -2.65 -5.44
C ARG A 329 -17.45 -3.66 -4.61
N LEU A 330 -18.00 -4.86 -4.48
CA LEU A 330 -17.43 -5.93 -3.68
C LEU A 330 -17.48 -7.25 -4.45
N PRO A 331 -16.38 -8.02 -4.49
CA PRO A 331 -16.44 -9.40 -4.94
C PRO A 331 -17.22 -10.23 -3.91
N GLY A 332 -18.18 -11.05 -4.37
CA GLY A 332 -18.89 -11.93 -3.45
C GLY A 332 -20.20 -12.50 -4.00
N PRO A 333 -20.49 -13.80 -3.76
CA PRO A 333 -21.69 -14.45 -4.28
C PRO A 333 -22.96 -14.17 -3.48
N SER A 334 -22.89 -13.37 -2.42
CA SER A 334 -23.98 -13.19 -1.46
C SER A 334 -23.90 -11.87 -0.69
N ILE A 335 -25.04 -11.38 -0.22
CA ILE A 335 -25.11 -10.20 0.64
C ILE A 335 -24.54 -10.53 2.04
N PRO A 336 -23.71 -9.65 2.63
CA PRO A 336 -23.14 -9.88 3.94
C PRO A 336 -24.18 -9.99 5.07
N GLU A 337 -23.87 -10.78 6.09
CA GLU A 337 -24.76 -11.02 7.25
C GLU A 337 -25.07 -9.78 8.11
N TRP A 338 -24.36 -8.66 7.91
CA TRP A 338 -24.60 -7.42 8.64
C TRP A 338 -25.70 -6.55 8.01
N PHE A 339 -26.26 -6.96 6.87
CA PHE A 339 -27.48 -6.37 6.32
C PHE A 339 -28.67 -6.75 7.21
N GLU A 340 -29.47 -5.75 7.61
CA GLU A 340 -30.65 -5.96 8.44
C GLU A 340 -31.72 -6.80 7.74
N HIS A 341 -31.81 -6.72 6.42
CA HIS A 341 -32.77 -7.49 5.63
C HIS A 341 -32.22 -7.87 4.27
N CYS A 342 -32.31 -9.15 3.90
CA CYS A 342 -31.91 -9.66 2.60
C CYS A 342 -32.89 -10.72 2.10
N ILE A 343 -33.16 -10.74 0.80
CA ILE A 343 -33.96 -11.78 0.16
C ILE A 343 -33.36 -12.17 -1.20
N ASN A 344 -33.71 -13.36 -1.68
CA ASN A 344 -33.37 -13.78 -3.03
C ASN A 344 -34.31 -13.10 -4.04
N GLY A 345 -33.77 -12.66 -5.17
CA GLY A 345 -34.50 -11.95 -6.22
C GLY A 345 -34.16 -10.46 -6.33
N SER A 346 -34.94 -9.73 -7.12
CA SER A 346 -34.66 -8.34 -7.55
C SER A 346 -35.55 -7.27 -6.89
N SER A 347 -36.34 -7.65 -5.88
CA SER A 347 -37.29 -6.74 -5.22
C SER A 347 -37.31 -7.00 -3.72
N ILE A 348 -37.21 -5.96 -2.91
CA ILE A 348 -37.25 -6.02 -1.45
C ILE A 348 -38.23 -4.99 -0.91
N SER A 349 -38.92 -5.30 0.19
CA SER A 349 -39.93 -4.41 0.78
C SER A 349 -39.65 -4.14 2.25
N PHE A 350 -39.95 -2.93 2.69
CA PHE A 350 -39.93 -2.55 4.09
C PHE A 350 -40.97 -1.46 4.36
N TRP A 351 -41.16 -1.16 5.64
CA TRP A 351 -42.06 -0.12 6.12
C TRP A 351 -41.25 0.89 6.93
N PHE A 352 -41.62 2.16 6.83
CA PHE A 352 -41.11 3.18 7.73
C PHE A 352 -42.18 4.20 8.10
N ARG A 353 -41.97 5.00 9.14
CA ARG A 353 -42.84 6.15 9.47
C ARG A 353 -42.02 7.39 9.79
N ASN A 354 -42.68 8.55 9.82
CA ASN A 354 -42.10 9.87 10.13
C ASN A 354 -41.08 10.39 9.09
N LYS A 355 -39.89 9.80 9.05
CA LYS A 355 -38.79 10.23 8.18
C LYS A 355 -38.25 9.03 7.39
N PHE A 356 -37.97 9.24 6.10
CA PHE A 356 -37.32 8.19 5.30
C PHE A 356 -35.97 7.83 5.92
N PRO A 357 -35.70 6.53 6.16
CA PRO A 357 -34.47 6.10 6.79
C PRO A 357 -33.29 6.22 5.85
N VAL A 358 -32.12 6.54 6.41
CA VAL A 358 -30.84 6.53 5.70
C VAL A 358 -30.46 5.07 5.48
N ILE A 359 -30.55 4.59 4.23
CA ILE A 359 -30.32 3.18 3.90
C ILE A 359 -29.37 3.00 2.72
N SER A 360 -28.59 1.92 2.78
CA SER A 360 -27.83 1.42 1.63
C SER A 360 -28.56 0.21 1.03
N LEU A 361 -28.70 0.19 -0.30
CA LEU A 361 -29.31 -0.92 -1.03
C LEU A 361 -28.22 -1.74 -1.73
N SER A 362 -28.24 -3.05 -1.51
CA SER A 362 -27.28 -3.99 -2.09
C SER A 362 -27.91 -4.94 -3.07
N CYS A 363 -27.23 -5.21 -4.17
CA CYS A 363 -27.62 -6.19 -5.17
C CYS A 363 -26.44 -7.11 -5.52
N VAL A 364 -26.67 -8.42 -5.54
CA VAL A 364 -25.72 -9.41 -6.05
C VAL A 364 -26.11 -9.79 -7.47
N PHE A 365 -25.26 -9.43 -8.42
CA PHE A 365 -25.40 -9.76 -9.84
C PHE A 365 -24.74 -11.11 -10.12
N VAL A 366 -25.40 -11.96 -10.89
CA VAL A 366 -24.76 -13.13 -11.49
C VAL A 366 -23.87 -12.64 -12.63
N GLY A 367 -22.63 -13.13 -12.72
CA GLY A 367 -21.61 -12.62 -13.66
C GLY A 367 -22.12 -12.32 -15.08
N LEU A 368 -21.75 -11.16 -15.63
CA LEU A 368 -22.12 -10.65 -16.94
C LEU A 368 -20.88 -10.55 -17.85
N GLU A 369 -21.01 -11.03 -19.09
CA GLU A 369 -19.99 -10.84 -20.14
C GLU A 369 -20.09 -9.47 -20.86
N LEU A 370 -20.88 -8.51 -20.34
CA LEU A 370 -21.17 -7.22 -20.99
C LEU A 370 -21.36 -6.07 -19.99
N TYR A 371 -21.09 -4.83 -20.42
CA TYR A 371 -21.49 -3.60 -19.73
C TYR A 371 -23.01 -3.58 -19.48
N ALA A 372 -23.44 -3.30 -18.25
CA ALA A 372 -24.84 -3.28 -17.86
C ALA A 372 -25.17 -1.99 -17.10
N GLY A 373 -26.32 -1.40 -17.38
CA GLY A 373 -26.86 -0.32 -16.57
C GLY A 373 -27.93 -0.84 -15.62
N VAL A 374 -28.08 -0.23 -14.45
CA VAL A 374 -29.11 -0.59 -13.46
C VAL A 374 -29.92 0.66 -13.12
N TRP A 375 -31.26 0.50 -13.17
CA TRP A 375 -32.19 1.46 -12.58
C TRP A 375 -32.74 0.93 -11.27
N PHE A 376 -32.68 1.74 -10.22
CA PHE A 376 -33.46 1.51 -9.01
C PHE A 376 -34.83 2.17 -9.15
N THR A 377 -35.87 1.40 -8.84
CA THR A 377 -37.24 1.86 -8.72
C THR A 377 -37.64 1.78 -7.27
N LEU A 378 -38.05 2.91 -6.68
CA LEU A 378 -38.77 2.94 -5.41
C LEU A 378 -40.26 3.03 -5.67
N ILE A 379 -41.05 2.21 -4.99
CA ILE A 379 -42.50 2.33 -4.95
C ILE A 379 -42.91 2.62 -3.51
N ILE A 380 -43.32 3.86 -3.23
CA ILE A 380 -43.78 4.29 -1.90
C ILE A 380 -45.28 4.47 -1.93
N ASN A 381 -46.02 3.67 -1.15
CA ASN A 381 -47.49 3.68 -1.11
C ASN A 381 -48.16 3.59 -2.49
N GLY A 382 -47.51 2.92 -3.45
CA GLY A 382 -47.97 2.79 -4.83
C GLY A 382 -47.45 3.86 -5.80
N ASN A 383 -46.87 4.96 -5.31
CA ASN A 383 -46.22 5.98 -6.14
C ASN A 383 -44.83 5.50 -6.56
N LYS A 384 -44.54 5.55 -7.87
CA LYS A 384 -43.30 5.04 -8.45
C LYS A 384 -42.29 6.17 -8.68
N TYR A 385 -41.08 5.98 -8.20
CA TYR A 385 -39.92 6.87 -8.36
C TYR A 385 -38.79 6.09 -9.02
N LEU A 386 -38.11 6.71 -9.97
CA LEU A 386 -37.04 6.11 -10.77
C LEU A 386 -35.74 6.84 -10.47
N SER A 387 -34.67 6.10 -10.21
CA SER A 387 -33.34 6.65 -10.04
C SER A 387 -32.75 7.09 -11.39
N PRO A 388 -31.68 7.91 -11.37
CA PRO A 388 -30.76 8.02 -12.49
C PRO A 388 -30.24 6.65 -12.94
N HIS A 389 -29.77 6.56 -14.18
CA HIS A 389 -29.20 5.35 -14.75
C HIS A 389 -27.79 5.11 -14.23
N ILE A 390 -27.55 4.00 -13.53
CA ILE A 390 -26.26 3.69 -12.93
C ILE A 390 -25.51 2.71 -13.83
N PHE A 391 -24.38 3.12 -14.38
CA PHE A 391 -23.54 2.27 -15.23
C PHE A 391 -22.68 1.31 -14.40
N LEU A 392 -22.72 0.01 -14.72
CA LEU A 392 -21.84 -1.03 -14.19
C LEU A 392 -20.93 -1.56 -15.33
N ALA A 393 -19.63 -1.47 -15.12
CA ALA A 393 -18.61 -2.01 -16.02
C ALA A 393 -17.95 -3.27 -15.44
N ASP A 394 -17.50 -4.15 -16.34
CA ASP A 394 -16.69 -5.36 -16.11
C ASP A 394 -17.20 -6.32 -15.02
N LEU A 395 -18.04 -7.28 -15.43
CA LEU A 395 -18.84 -8.12 -14.54
C LEU A 395 -18.47 -9.61 -14.66
N SER A 396 -17.18 -9.92 -14.80
CA SER A 396 -16.69 -11.29 -15.05
C SER A 396 -16.97 -12.33 -13.94
N SER A 397 -17.59 -11.95 -12.81
CA SER A 397 -17.93 -12.82 -11.67
C SER A 397 -19.15 -12.31 -10.88
N ASP A 398 -19.67 -13.10 -9.92
CA ASP A 398 -20.75 -12.65 -9.00
C ASP A 398 -20.30 -11.36 -8.28
N LEU A 399 -20.96 -10.24 -8.58
CA LEU A 399 -20.62 -8.90 -8.06
C LEU A 399 -21.67 -8.44 -7.06
N LEU A 400 -21.23 -8.05 -5.86
CA LEU A 400 -22.03 -7.33 -4.89
C LEU A 400 -21.85 -5.82 -5.11
N CYS A 401 -22.93 -5.15 -5.45
CA CYS A 401 -22.99 -3.69 -5.58
C CYS A 401 -23.78 -3.12 -4.39
N ILE A 402 -23.28 -2.10 -3.72
CA ILE A 402 -23.97 -1.38 -2.66
C ILE A 402 -24.13 0.07 -3.10
N CYS A 403 -25.36 0.55 -3.22
CA CYS A 403 -25.70 1.95 -3.41
C CYS A 403 -25.99 2.56 -2.05
N ASP A 404 -25.14 3.48 -1.60
CA ASP A 404 -25.31 4.14 -0.31
C ASP A 404 -26.23 5.35 -0.43
N HIS A 405 -26.91 5.69 0.67
CA HIS A 405 -27.82 6.84 0.72
C HIS A 405 -28.84 6.82 -0.43
N ILE A 406 -29.56 5.71 -0.61
CA ILE A 406 -30.45 5.53 -1.76
C ILE A 406 -31.50 6.63 -1.88
N GLU A 407 -31.88 7.25 -0.76
CA GLU A 407 -32.82 8.37 -0.71
C GLU A 407 -32.35 9.59 -1.51
N GLU A 408 -31.04 9.82 -1.64
CA GLU A 408 -30.48 10.94 -2.39
C GLU A 408 -30.67 10.79 -3.91
N LEU A 409 -30.98 9.58 -4.39
CA LEU A 409 -31.28 9.32 -5.80
C LEU A 409 -32.68 9.78 -6.22
N PHE A 410 -33.54 10.15 -5.28
CA PHE A 410 -34.95 10.43 -5.55
C PHE A 410 -35.35 11.81 -5.01
N TYR A 411 -35.92 12.61 -5.89
CA TYR A 411 -36.47 13.93 -5.55
C TYR A 411 -37.98 13.85 -5.34
N ASP A 412 -38.51 14.73 -4.50
CA ASP A 412 -39.96 14.93 -4.29
C ASP A 412 -40.73 13.67 -3.82
N LEU A 413 -40.13 12.90 -2.90
CA LEU A 413 -40.80 11.75 -2.28
C LEU A 413 -42.08 12.17 -1.56
N VAL A 414 -43.23 11.67 -2.03
CA VAL A 414 -44.54 11.87 -1.39
C VAL A 414 -44.74 10.82 -0.30
N LEU A 415 -44.78 11.28 0.95
CA LEU A 415 -44.91 10.44 2.14
C LEU A 415 -46.22 10.73 2.89
N SER A 416 -46.81 9.71 3.50
CA SER A 416 -47.89 9.87 4.47
C SER A 416 -47.30 10.29 5.82
N GLU A 417 -47.73 11.45 6.33
CA GLU A 417 -47.31 11.95 7.64
C GLU A 417 -47.91 11.11 8.78
N ASN A 418 -47.09 10.78 9.79
CA ASN A 418 -47.48 10.02 10.99
C ASN A 418 -48.09 8.63 10.75
N GLU A 419 -48.04 8.12 9.51
CA GLU A 419 -48.48 6.78 9.15
C GLU A 419 -47.31 5.92 8.66
N TRP A 420 -47.56 4.60 8.57
CA TRP A 420 -46.62 3.66 7.99
C TRP A 420 -46.63 3.78 6.45
N ASN A 421 -45.47 4.12 5.90
CA ASN A 421 -45.19 4.16 4.48
C ASN A 421 -44.62 2.81 4.05
N HIS A 422 -45.28 2.15 3.10
CA HIS A 422 -44.79 0.92 2.50
C HIS A 422 -43.86 1.25 1.34
N VAL A 423 -42.65 0.69 1.37
CA VAL A 423 -41.64 0.87 0.33
C VAL A 423 -41.32 -0.47 -0.30
N VAL A 424 -41.33 -0.50 -1.64
CA VAL A 424 -40.76 -1.59 -2.43
C VAL A 424 -39.60 -1.03 -3.23
N CYS A 425 -38.40 -1.54 -2.99
CA CYS A 425 -37.23 -1.27 -3.80
C CYS A 425 -37.10 -2.40 -4.83
N THR A 426 -37.07 -2.07 -6.10
CA THR A 426 -36.85 -3.05 -7.17
C THR A 426 -35.88 -2.51 -8.20
N THR A 427 -35.16 -3.40 -8.87
CA THR A 427 -34.25 -3.05 -9.97
C THR A 427 -34.89 -3.39 -11.31
N SER A 428 -34.70 -2.51 -12.27
CA SER A 428 -35.24 -2.65 -13.63
C SER A 428 -34.11 -2.72 -14.64
N TRP A 429 -34.27 -3.59 -15.64
CA TRP A 429 -33.36 -3.78 -16.79
C TRP A 429 -31.95 -4.25 -16.38
N VAL A 430 -31.80 -5.56 -16.20
CA VAL A 430 -30.49 -6.23 -16.15
C VAL A 430 -30.54 -7.37 -17.17
N PRO A 431 -29.50 -7.59 -18.00
CA PRO A 431 -29.49 -8.70 -18.97
C PRO A 431 -29.61 -10.10 -18.33
N GLN A 432 -29.35 -10.22 -17.02
CA GLN A 432 -29.30 -11.46 -16.23
C GLN A 432 -29.95 -11.25 -14.84
N PRO A 433 -30.40 -12.32 -14.13
CA PRO A 433 -31.13 -12.19 -12.86
C PRO A 433 -30.23 -11.72 -11.70
N ILE A 434 -30.77 -10.82 -10.87
CA ILE A 434 -30.20 -10.51 -9.56
C ILE A 434 -30.46 -11.69 -8.63
N LYS A 435 -29.39 -12.19 -8.01
CA LYS A 435 -29.41 -13.33 -7.11
C LYS A 435 -29.99 -12.96 -5.75
N GLN A 436 -29.55 -11.81 -5.21
CA GLN A 436 -29.96 -11.31 -3.91
C GLN A 436 -30.07 -9.79 -3.91
N ILE A 437 -31.01 -9.28 -3.12
CA ILE A 437 -31.17 -7.87 -2.81
C ILE A 437 -31.25 -7.69 -1.29
N GLY A 438 -30.70 -6.60 -0.76
CA GLY A 438 -30.62 -6.39 0.68
C GLY A 438 -30.58 -4.93 1.06
N ILE A 439 -31.06 -4.63 2.27
CA ILE A 439 -31.11 -3.29 2.87
C ILE A 439 -30.20 -3.28 4.09
N HIS A 440 -29.28 -2.32 4.12
CA HIS A 440 -28.57 -1.94 5.32
C HIS A 440 -29.10 -0.60 5.82
N VAL A 441 -29.38 -0.49 7.12
CA VAL A 441 -29.83 0.77 7.74
C VAL A 441 -28.68 1.45 8.45
N LEU A 442 -28.37 2.68 8.03
CA LEU A 442 -27.43 3.53 8.77
C LEU A 442 -28.13 4.03 10.05
N LYS A 443 -27.72 3.46 11.18
CA LYS A 443 -28.25 3.83 12.51
C LYS A 443 -28.02 5.31 12.83
N GLN A 444 -26.95 5.89 12.30
CA GLN A 444 -26.69 7.32 12.40
C GLN A 444 -27.58 8.04 11.38
N GLY A 445 -28.66 8.66 11.86
CA GLY A 445 -29.63 9.37 11.01
C GLY A 445 -30.97 8.65 10.80
N SER A 446 -31.09 7.40 11.29
CA SER A 446 -32.32 6.60 11.22
C SER A 446 -32.82 6.21 12.61
N ASN A 447 -34.14 6.14 12.81
CA ASN A 447 -34.74 5.58 14.02
C ASN A 447 -35.19 4.14 13.76
N MET A 448 -34.52 3.16 14.37
CA MET A 448 -34.83 1.74 14.17
C MET A 448 -36.24 1.35 14.68
N GLU A 449 -36.83 2.10 15.61
CA GLU A 449 -38.22 1.86 16.06
C GLU A 449 -39.26 2.22 14.98
N ASP A 450 -38.86 3.04 14.02
CA ASP A 450 -39.71 3.54 12.93
C ASP A 450 -39.49 2.75 11.63
N ILE A 451 -38.86 1.57 11.68
CA ILE A 451 -38.56 0.72 10.51
C ILE A 451 -39.01 -0.72 10.77
N GLN A 452 -39.67 -1.34 9.79
CA GLN A 452 -40.08 -2.76 9.85
C GLN A 452 -39.84 -3.49 8.53
N PHE A 453 -39.26 -4.68 8.59
CA PHE A 453 -39.00 -5.54 7.43
C PHE A 453 -40.06 -6.62 7.20
N THR A 454 -41.28 -6.41 7.69
CA THR A 454 -42.37 -7.37 7.53
C THR A 454 -42.84 -7.44 6.07
N ASN A 455 -42.63 -8.59 5.43
CA ASN A 455 -43.02 -8.82 4.03
C ASN A 455 -44.56 -8.93 3.88
N PRO A 456 -45.22 -8.05 3.10
CA PRO A 456 -46.67 -8.14 2.86
C PRO A 456 -47.12 -9.42 2.16
N LEU A 457 -46.24 -10.08 1.38
CA LEU A 457 -46.57 -11.30 0.65
C LEU A 457 -46.81 -12.49 1.60
N LEU A 458 -46.18 -12.52 2.78
CA LEU A 458 -46.42 -13.53 3.81
C LEU A 458 -47.76 -13.33 4.55
N LEU A 459 -48.35 -12.13 4.49
CA LEU A 459 -49.66 -11.85 5.09
C LEU A 459 -50.82 -12.27 4.18
N LYS A 460 -50.64 -12.28 2.85
CA LYS A 460 -51.66 -12.78 1.91
C LYS A 460 -51.80 -14.30 1.99
N GLU A 461 -50.70 -15.05 2.08
CA GLU A 461 -50.77 -16.51 2.22
C GLU A 461 -51.52 -16.95 3.48
N LYS A 462 -51.42 -16.21 4.60
CA LYS A 462 -52.14 -16.57 5.84
C LYS A 462 -53.66 -16.37 5.78
N ARG A 463 -54.19 -15.55 4.86
CA ARG A 463 -55.65 -15.30 4.77
C ARG A 463 -56.38 -16.37 3.94
N ASP A 464 -55.67 -17.12 3.10
CA ASP A 464 -56.27 -18.13 2.24
C ASP A 464 -56.30 -19.56 2.85
N PHE A 465 -55.77 -19.74 4.07
CA PHE A 465 -55.76 -21.05 4.76
C PHE A 465 -57.05 -21.40 5.54
N HIS A 466 -58.12 -20.61 5.43
CA HIS A 466 -59.36 -20.89 6.18
C HIS A 466 -60.32 -21.89 5.54
N ASN A 467 -60.03 -22.44 4.35
CA ASN A 467 -60.85 -23.49 3.74
C ASN A 467 -59.99 -24.62 3.17
N LEU A 468 -59.78 -25.68 3.95
CA LEU A 468 -59.76 -27.11 3.59
C LEU A 468 -59.10 -27.98 4.73
N PRO A 469 -59.38 -29.29 4.82
CA PRO A 469 -59.23 -30.08 6.05
C PRO A 469 -57.79 -30.52 6.33
N THR A 470 -57.58 -30.82 7.62
CA THR A 470 -56.39 -31.36 8.31
C THR A 470 -55.65 -32.54 7.64
N TRP A 471 -54.50 -32.90 8.24
CA TRP A 471 -53.59 -34.07 8.05
C TRP A 471 -52.31 -33.69 7.26
N ARG A 472 -51.06 -33.81 7.74
CA ARG A 472 -50.44 -34.53 8.88
C ARG A 472 -49.09 -33.89 9.29
N LYS A 473 -48.83 -33.82 10.60
CA LYS A 473 -47.51 -33.60 11.22
C LYS A 473 -46.47 -34.64 10.76
N LYS A 474 -45.21 -34.21 10.54
CA LYS A 474 -44.03 -34.97 10.97
C LYS A 474 -42.80 -34.07 11.25
N LYS A 475 -42.54 -33.91 12.56
CA LYS A 475 -41.26 -33.90 13.30
C LYS A 475 -40.08 -32.99 12.84
N SER A 476 -40.02 -31.82 13.48
CA SER A 476 -38.98 -31.35 14.45
C SER A 476 -37.51 -31.73 14.29
N LEU A 477 -36.63 -30.72 14.41
CA LEU A 477 -35.49 -30.77 15.34
C LEU A 477 -35.09 -29.39 15.87
N VAL A 478 -34.93 -29.35 17.19
CA VAL A 478 -34.58 -28.24 18.09
C VAL A 478 -33.05 -28.19 18.22
N PHE A 479 -32.45 -27.00 18.36
CA PHE A 479 -31.18 -26.88 19.08
C PHE A 479 -31.26 -25.84 20.20
N VAL A 480 -30.70 -26.29 21.32
CA VAL A 480 -30.75 -25.79 22.69
C VAL A 480 -29.72 -24.68 22.89
N SER A 481 -30.11 -23.62 23.60
CA SER A 481 -29.18 -22.65 24.19
C SER A 481 -28.54 -23.24 25.45
N SER A 482 -27.23 -23.14 25.59
CA SER A 482 -26.56 -23.28 26.89
C SER A 482 -25.68 -22.07 27.16
N ARG A 483 -26.14 -21.22 28.08
CA ARG A 483 -25.26 -20.45 28.97
C ARG A 483 -24.82 -21.40 30.11
N ASN A 484 -23.56 -21.34 30.49
CA ASN A 484 -23.10 -20.98 31.85
C ASN A 484 -21.60 -21.30 32.04
N ASP A 485 -20.88 -20.27 32.47
CA ASP A 485 -19.89 -20.20 33.55
C ASP A 485 -19.07 -21.45 33.92
N PHE A 486 -17.75 -21.35 33.74
CA PHE A 486 -16.77 -21.29 34.84
C PHE A 486 -15.54 -20.47 34.42
#